data_AF-A0A952Q5H7-F1
#
_entry.id   AF-A0A952Q5H7-F1
#
_cell.length_a   1.000
_cell.length_b   1.000
_cell.length_c   1.000
_cell.angle_alpha   90.00
_cell.angle_beta   90.00
_cell.angle_gamma   90.00
#
_symmetry.space_group_name_H-M   'P 1'
#
loop_
_entity.id
_entity.type
_entity.pdbx_description
1 polymer ?
#
loop_
_entity_poly.entity_id
_entity_poly.type
_entity_poly.pdbx_seq_one_letter_code
_entity_poly.pdbx_strand_id
1 'polypeptide(L)' 'MDDRGDHFDGVKLSRPAVDALIEAGYEALADLPDDLSTLLALHGFGPKALRLLTAARGEE' A
#
# COMPACT_ATOMS: atom_id res chain seq x y z
N MET A 1 10.23 14.05 11.91
CA MET A 1 10.89 13.46 10.74
C MET A 1 10.19 12.13 10.58
N ASP A 2 9.16 12.09 9.74
CA ASP A 2 8.33 10.89 9.62
C ASP A 2 9.14 9.88 8.81
N ASP A 3 9.76 8.92 9.51
CA ASP A 3 10.45 7.76 8.95
C ASP A 3 9.43 6.73 8.42
N ARG A 4 8.32 7.20 7.83
CA ARG A 4 7.55 6.40 6.88
C ARG A 4 8.39 6.33 5.60
N GLY A 5 9.46 5.54 5.72
CA GLY A 5 10.29 5.12 4.61
C GLY A 5 9.46 4.33 3.60
N ASP A 6 10.10 3.48 2.82
CA ASP A 6 9.44 2.63 1.83
C ASP A 6 8.61 1.49 2.48
N HIS A 7 7.89 1.77 3.57
CA HIS A 7 7.07 0.82 4.31
C HIS A 7 5.68 1.41 4.61
N PHE A 8 4.64 0.63 4.30
CA PHE A 8 3.25 0.89 4.64
C PHE A 8 2.78 -0.24 5.56
N ASP A 9 2.51 0.07 6.82
CA ASP A 9 1.98 -0.90 7.80
C ASP A 9 2.78 -2.23 7.84
N GLY A 10 4.11 -2.11 7.88
CA GLY A 10 5.03 -3.26 7.85
C GLY A 10 5.32 -3.84 6.46
N VAL A 11 4.57 -3.45 5.41
CA VAL A 11 4.79 -3.89 4.03
C VAL A 11 5.77 -2.97 3.32
N LYS A 12 6.87 -3.53 2.81
CA LYS A 12 7.88 -2.75 2.08
C LYS A 12 7.37 -2.32 0.69
N LEU A 13 6.82 -1.11 0.59
CA LEU A 13 6.30 -0.51 -0.65
C LEU A 13 7.19 0.63 -1.13
N SER A 14 7.31 0.81 -2.44
CA SER A 14 8.04 1.97 -2.98
C SER A 14 7.44 3.29 -2.47
N ARG A 15 8.27 4.31 -2.24
CA ARG A 15 7.85 5.63 -1.76
C ARG A 15 6.59 6.20 -2.47
N PRO A 16 6.47 6.19 -3.81
CA PRO A 16 5.26 6.69 -4.47
C PRO A 16 4.02 5.83 -4.23
N ALA A 17 4.16 4.54 -3.92
CA ALA A 17 3.03 3.70 -3.58
C ALA A 17 2.52 3.98 -2.16
N VAL A 18 3.43 4.22 -1.21
CA VAL A 18 3.07 4.68 0.14
C VAL A 18 2.37 6.05 0.06
N ASP A 19 2.95 6.99 -0.69
CA ASP A 19 2.39 8.32 -0.89
C ASP A 19 0.97 8.25 -1.49
N ALA A 20 0.78 7.44 -2.53
CA ALA A 20 -0.53 7.24 -3.16
C ALA A 20 -1.59 6.68 -2.19
N LEU A 21 -1.20 5.82 -1.25
CA LEU A 21 -2.12 5.30 -0.22
C LEU A 21 -2.51 6.39 0.78
N ILE A 22 -1.54 7.16 1.25
CA ILE A 22 -1.76 8.26 2.19
C ILE A 22 -2.59 9.38 1.54
N GLU A 23 -2.30 9.73 0.28
CA GLU A 23 -3.09 10.70 -0.50
C GLU A 23 -4.53 10.23 -0.74
N ALA A 24 -4.73 8.91 -0.87
CA ALA A 24 -6.05 8.30 -0.96
C ALA A 24 -6.77 8.18 0.40
N GLY A 25 -6.09 8.51 1.51
CA GLY A 25 -6.64 8.48 2.87
C GLY A 25 -6.40 7.19 3.65
N TYR A 26 -5.66 6.23 3.09
CA TYR A 26 -5.36 4.97 3.74
C TYR A 26 -4.13 5.08 4.63
N GLU A 27 -4.26 4.76 5.91
CA GLU A 27 -3.15 4.82 6.87
C GLU A 27 -2.63 3.44 7.32
N ALA A 28 -3.40 2.36 7.11
CA ALA A 28 -3.05 0.99 7.51
C ALA A 28 -3.67 -0.08 6.60
N LEU A 29 -3.20 -1.34 6.67
CA LEU A 29 -3.77 -2.46 5.88
C LEU A 29 -5.26 -2.67 6.15
N ALA A 30 -5.70 -2.43 7.39
CA ALA A 30 -7.08 -2.57 7.81
C ALA A 30 -8.02 -1.54 7.17
N ASP A 31 -7.50 -0.39 6.75
CA ASP A 31 -8.27 0.66 6.07
C ASP A 31 -8.42 0.38 4.57
N LEU A 32 -7.59 -0.53 4.03
CA LEU A 32 -7.61 -0.85 2.61
C LEU A 32 -8.86 -1.62 2.20
N PRO A 33 -9.40 -1.34 1.00
CA PRO A 33 -10.52 -2.09 0.45
C PRO A 33 -10.20 -3.58 0.35
N ASP A 34 -11.23 -4.41 0.45
CA ASP A 34 -11.09 -5.86 0.23
C ASP A 34 -10.55 -6.16 -1.18
N ASP A 35 -11.04 -5.39 -2.14
CA ASP A 35 -10.56 -5.40 -3.52
C ASP A 35 -9.34 -4.49 -3.69
N LEU A 36 -8.16 -5.03 -3.33
CA LEU A 36 -6.88 -4.33 -3.50
C LEU A 36 -6.58 -3.99 -4.98
N SER A 37 -7.24 -4.67 -5.93
CA SER A 37 -7.13 -4.39 -7.37
C SER A 37 -7.48 -2.93 -7.71
N THR A 38 -8.35 -2.29 -6.93
CA THR A 38 -8.72 -0.89 -7.09
C THR A 38 -7.55 0.07 -6.83
N LEU A 39 -6.57 -0.34 -6.02
CA LEU A 39 -5.38 0.46 -5.73
C LEU A 39 -4.48 0.63 -6.96
N LEU A 40 -4.53 -0.27 -7.96
CA LEU A 40 -3.81 -0.09 -9.23
C LEU A 40 -4.26 1.14 -10.03
N ALA A 41 -5.47 1.66 -9.75
CA ALA A 41 -5.93 2.90 -10.36
C ALA A 41 -5.24 4.14 -9.76
N LEU A 42 -4.60 4.02 -8.59
CA LEU A 42 -3.89 5.12 -7.94
C LEU A 42 -2.57 5.41 -8.65
N HIS A 43 -2.30 6.70 -8.87
CA HIS A 43 -1.08 7.15 -9.55
C HIS A 43 0.15 6.80 -8.69
N GLY A 44 1.12 6.09 -9.27
CA GLY A 44 2.31 5.63 -8.53
C GLY A 44 2.15 4.24 -7.88
N PHE A 45 0.96 3.63 -8.00
CA PHE A 45 0.69 2.30 -7.50
C PHE A 45 0.80 1.24 -8.59
N GLY A 46 1.80 0.37 -8.46
CA GLY A 46 2.10 -0.65 -9.47
C GLY A 46 1.63 -2.07 -9.09
N PRO A 47 1.58 -2.99 -10.06
CA PRO A 47 1.23 -4.40 -9.80
C PRO A 47 2.20 -5.11 -8.83
N LYS A 48 3.42 -4.57 -8.67
CA LYS A 48 4.38 -5.04 -7.67
C LYS A 48 3.95 -4.68 -6.24
N ALA A 49 3.46 -3.45 -6.04
CA ALA A 49 2.93 -3.01 -4.74
C ALA A 49 1.71 -3.84 -4.37
N LEU A 50 0.80 -4.07 -5.33
CA LEU A 50 -0.36 -4.94 -5.14
C LEU A 50 0.06 -6.34 -4.66
N ARG A 51 1.00 -6.99 -5.34
CA ARG A 51 1.45 -8.34 -4.95
C ARG A 51 1.99 -8.40 -3.52
N LEU A 52 2.76 -7.40 -3.11
CA LEU A 52 3.33 -7.34 -1.76
C LEU A 52 2.24 -7.16 -0.69
N LEU A 53 1.25 -6.33 -1.01
CA LEU A 53 0.07 -6.11 -0.18
C LEU A 53 -0.83 -7.34 -0.06
N THR A 54 -1.11 -8.00 -1.18
CA THR A 54 -1.89 -9.25 -1.20
C THR A 54 -1.16 -10.35 -0.41
N ALA A 55 0.16 -10.44 -0.53
CA ALA A 55 0.95 -11.38 0.27
C ALA A 55 0.86 -11.04 1.77
N ALA A 56 1.05 -9.77 2.15
CA ALA A 56 0.96 -9.34 3.55
C ALA A 56 -0.45 -9.50 4.16
N ARG A 57 -1.51 -9.39 3.35
CA ARG A 57 -2.90 -9.61 3.78
C ARG A 57 -3.29 -11.09 3.85
N GLY A 58 -2.61 -11.96 3.10
CA GLY A 58 -2.88 -13.40 3.03
C GLY A 58 -1.97 -14.28 3.90
N GLU A 59 -0.85 -13.75 4.37
CA GLU A 59 0.03 -14.41 5.33
C GLU A 59 -0.46 -14.04 6.76
N GLU A 60 -1.34 -14.87 7.32
CA GLU A 60 -1.81 -14.80 8.72
C GLU A 60 -0.94 -15.67 9.64
#